data_AF-A0A920S2D1-F1
#
_entry.id   AF-A0A920S2D1-F1
#
_cell.length_a   1.000
_cell.length_b   1.000
_cell.length_c   1.000
_cell.angle_alpha   90.00
_cell.angle_beta   90.00
_cell.angle_gamma   90.00
#
_symmetry.space_group_name_H-M   'P 1'
#
loop_
_entity.id
_entity.type
_entity.pdbx_description
1 polymer ?
#
loop_
_entity_poly.entity_id
_entity_poly.type
_entity_poly.pdbx_seq_one_letter_code
_entity_poly.pdbx_strand_id
1 'polypeptide(L)'
;MIQNKLTEFTFDFSTLNFLDQISRARTFGFLKEIETLRANNLALGGSLDNAIVLDDYRILNQDGLRFDDELVRHKILDAIGDLYLMGHILVGEFKVSNQGMS
;
A
#
# COMPACT_ATOMS: atom_id res chain seq x y z
N MET A 1 16.53 -8.47 -6.41
CA MET A 1 16.76 -8.58 -4.94
C MET A 1 15.75 -7.74 -4.16
N ILE A 2 14.45 -7.85 -4.44
CA ILE A 2 13.37 -7.30 -3.59
C ILE A 2 12.88 -8.40 -2.62
N GLN A 3 13.80 -9.20 -2.08
CA GLN A 3 13.48 -10.51 -1.48
C GLN A 3 13.51 -10.55 0.06
N ASN A 4 13.57 -9.40 0.73
CA ASN A 4 13.60 -9.38 2.20
C ASN A 4 12.78 -8.25 2.83
N LYS A 5 11.66 -7.89 2.21
CA LYS A 5 10.73 -6.92 2.81
C LYS A 5 9.73 -7.67 3.67
N LEU A 6 9.50 -7.21 4.90
CA LEU A 6 8.47 -7.72 5.81
C LEU A 6 7.14 -7.81 5.06
N THR A 7 6.70 -9.04 4.77
CA THR A 7 5.48 -9.33 3.99
C THR A 7 4.25 -9.53 4.87
N GLU A 8 4.45 -9.57 6.18
CA GLU A 8 3.41 -9.83 7.17
C GLU A 8 3.35 -8.68 8.16
N PHE A 9 2.14 -8.24 8.48
CA PHE A 9 1.88 -7.22 9.49
C PHE A 9 0.55 -7.53 10.17
N THR A 10 0.56 -7.60 11.50
CA THR A 10 -0.65 -7.74 12.32
C THR A 10 -0.98 -6.40 12.94
N PHE A 11 -2.25 -6.00 12.86
CA PHE A 11 -2.71 -4.69 13.27
C PHE A 11 -3.95 -4.80 14.16
N ASP A 12 -3.83 -4.32 15.40
CA ASP A 12 -4.97 -4.15 16.30
C ASP A 12 -5.63 -2.79 16.06
N PHE A 13 -6.87 -2.83 15.60
CA PHE A 13 -7.61 -1.63 15.21
C PHE A 13 -7.94 -0.74 16.41
N SER A 14 -7.45 0.49 16.39
CA SER A 14 -7.92 1.61 17.20
C SER A 14 -7.68 2.91 16.44
N THR A 15 -8.40 3.97 16.77
CA THR A 15 -8.23 5.28 16.10
C THR A 15 -6.78 5.78 16.18
N LEU A 16 -6.13 5.63 17.34
CA LEU A 16 -4.75 6.06 17.52
C LEU A 16 -3.78 5.20 16.72
N ASN A 17 -3.92 3.87 16.77
CA ASN A 17 -3.06 2.97 16.00
C ASN A 17 -3.22 3.18 14.50
N PHE A 18 -4.45 3.43 14.02
CA PHE A 18 -4.71 3.71 12.61
C PHE A 18 -3.99 4.98 12.16
N LEU A 19 -4.10 6.07 12.93
CA LEU A 19 -3.44 7.33 12.62
C LEU A 19 -1.91 7.18 12.59
N ASP A 20 -1.33 6.54 13.59
CA ASP A 20 0.12 6.42 13.73
C ASP A 20 0.74 5.41 12.74
N GLN A 21 0.10 4.25 12.57
CA GLN A 21 0.73 3.11 11.90
C GLN A 21 0.27 2.89 10.46
N ILE A 22 -0.98 3.23 10.12
CA ILE A 22 -1.59 2.81 8.84
C ILE A 22 -1.88 3.99 7.91
N SER A 23 -2.41 5.09 8.45
CA SER A 23 -2.98 6.20 7.67
C SER A 23 -2.02 6.85 6.66
N ARG A 24 -0.71 6.81 6.94
CA ARG A 24 0.33 7.46 6.14
C ARG A 24 0.93 6.55 5.07
N ALA A 25 0.53 5.27 4.99
CA ALA A 25 1.07 4.32 4.04
C ALA A 25 0.62 4.65 2.61
N ARG A 26 1.57 5.00 1.73
CA ARG A 26 1.29 5.39 0.35
C ARG A 26 0.95 4.19 -0.52
N THR A 27 0.16 4.46 -1.56
CA THR A 27 -0.05 3.51 -2.65
C THR A 27 1.25 3.26 -3.40
N PHE A 28 1.30 2.15 -4.14
CA PHE A 28 2.51 1.73 -4.84
C PHE A 28 2.19 1.08 -6.18
N GLY A 29 3.13 1.16 -7.11
CA GLY A 29 3.04 0.53 -8.42
C GLY A 29 4.38 0.40 -9.11
N PHE A 30 4.45 -0.43 -10.14
CA PHE A 30 5.67 -0.59 -10.93
C PHE A 30 5.79 0.50 -11.98
N LEU A 31 7.02 0.97 -12.24
CA LEU A 31 7.30 2.03 -13.22
C LEU A 31 6.70 1.69 -14.59
N LYS A 32 6.90 0.45 -15.05
CA LYS A 32 6.38 -0.04 -16.35
C LYS A 32 4.85 0.01 -16.43
N GLU A 33 4.16 -0.31 -15.35
CA GLU A 33 2.70 -0.23 -15.27
C GLU A 33 2.24 1.21 -15.29
N ILE A 34 2.90 2.10 -14.54
CA ILE A 34 2.58 3.53 -14.49
C ILE A 34 2.75 4.18 -15.87
N GLU A 35 3.83 3.86 -16.58
CA GLU A 35 4.04 4.33 -17.96
C GLU A 35 2.91 3.84 -18.89
N THR A 36 2.52 2.57 -18.76
CA THR A 36 1.41 1.98 -19.54
C THR A 36 0.07 2.65 -19.20
N LEU A 37 -0.20 2.92 -17.93
CA LEU A 37 -1.40 3.62 -17.48
C LEU A 37 -1.43 5.05 -18.04
N ARG A 38 -0.32 5.78 -17.98
CA ARG A 38 -0.21 7.14 -18.52
C ARG A 38 -0.41 7.18 -20.03
N ALA A 39 0.12 6.21 -20.78
CA ALA A 39 -0.13 6.08 -22.21
C ALA A 39 -1.63 5.89 -22.54
N ASN A 40 -2.39 5.33 -21.59
CA ASN A 40 -3.84 5.15 -21.69
C ASN A 40 -4.65 6.27 -20.98
N ASN A 41 -4.03 7.41 -20.66
CA ASN A 41 -4.64 8.53 -19.94
C ASN A 41 -5.16 8.18 -18.52
N LEU A 42 -4.60 7.15 -17.89
CA LEU A 42 -4.86 6.76 -16.50
C LEU A 42 -3.69 7.17 -15.59
N ALA A 43 -3.92 7.24 -14.27
CA ALA A 43 -2.90 7.60 -13.27
C ALA A 43 -2.16 8.94 -13.53
N LEU A 44 -2.82 9.89 -14.20
CA LEU A 44 -2.23 11.18 -14.61
C LEU A 44 -1.80 12.06 -13.43
N GLY A 45 -2.42 11.88 -12.26
CA GLY A 45 -2.05 12.57 -11.02
C GLY A 45 -0.95 11.87 -10.19
N GLY A 46 -0.46 10.71 -10.61
CA GLY A 46 0.57 9.96 -9.88
C GLY A 46 1.94 10.62 -10.01
N SER A 47 2.63 10.84 -8.89
CA SER A 47 4.01 11.32 -8.81
C SER A 47 4.79 10.55 -7.73
N LEU A 48 6.10 10.76 -7.67
CA LEU A 48 6.94 10.18 -6.60
C LEU A 48 6.61 10.76 -5.21
N ASP A 49 5.85 11.84 -5.13
CA ASP A 49 5.45 12.46 -3.86
C ASP A 49 4.27 11.73 -3.23
N ASN A 50 3.36 11.18 -4.06
CA ASN A 50 2.11 10.57 -3.61
C ASN A 50 2.06 9.04 -3.76
N ALA A 51 2.93 8.45 -4.59
CA ALA A 51 3.01 7.01 -4.80
C ALA A 51 4.45 6.51 -4.64
N ILE A 52 4.59 5.30 -4.10
CA ILE A 52 5.85 4.56 -4.11
C ILE A 52 5.99 3.94 -5.50
N VAL A 53 7.06 4.26 -6.20
CA VAL A 53 7.32 3.71 -7.53
C VAL A 53 8.47 2.72 -7.44
N LEU A 54 8.20 1.50 -7.91
CA LEU A 54 9.14 0.39 -7.92
C LEU A 54 9.63 0.16 -9.36
N ASP A 55 10.92 -0.02 -9.56
CA ASP A 55 11.44 -0.69 -10.76
C ASP A 55 11.74 -2.17 -10.45
N ASP A 56 12.27 -2.92 -11.41
CA ASP A 56 12.57 -4.36 -11.23
C ASP A 56 13.63 -4.64 -10.13
N TYR A 57 14.33 -3.60 -9.67
CA TYR A 57 15.51 -3.71 -8.82
C TYR A 57 15.39 -2.94 -7.49
N ARG A 58 14.65 -1.82 -7.44
CA ARG A 58 14.64 -0.87 -6.32
C ARG A 58 13.41 0.05 -6.26
N ILE A 59 13.29 0.75 -5.14
CA ILE A 59 12.36 1.87 -4.97
C ILE A 59 12.99 3.14 -5.58
N LEU A 60 12.20 3.92 -6.31
CA LEU A 60 12.64 5.13 -7.01
C LEU A 60 12.49 6.42 -6.20
N ASN A 61 11.68 6.41 -5.14
CA ASN A 61 11.48 7.57 -4.26
C ASN A 61 12.80 7.93 -3.56
N GLN A 62 13.29 9.16 -3.72
CA GLN A 62 14.58 9.61 -3.15
C GLN A 62 14.58 9.58 -1.62
N ASP A 63 13.46 9.97 -1.00
CA ASP A 63 13.27 9.93 0.46
C ASP A 63 13.00 8.52 1.00
N GLY A 64 12.92 7.52 0.11
CA GLY A 64 12.61 6.14 0.47
C GLY A 64 11.18 5.94 0.97
N LEU A 65 11.04 5.05 1.94
CA LEU A 65 9.77 4.68 2.55
C LEU A 65 9.53 5.45 3.83
N ARG A 66 8.26 5.67 4.15
CA ARG A 66 7.84 6.18 5.46
C ARG A 66 7.90 5.10 6.54
N PHE A 67 7.72 3.84 6.13
CA PHE A 67 7.81 2.66 6.96
C PHE A 67 8.53 1.54 6.19
N ASP A 68 9.34 0.73 6.86
CA ASP A 68 10.06 -0.37 6.20
C ASP A 68 9.10 -1.40 5.55
N ASP A 69 7.91 -1.51 6.12
CA ASP A 69 6.77 -2.37 5.77
C ASP A 69 5.62 -1.57 5.11
N GLU A 70 5.88 -0.38 4.54
CA GLU A 70 4.84 0.53 4.01
C GLU A 70 3.92 -0.13 2.97
N LEU A 71 4.43 -1.10 2.18
CA LEU A 71 3.63 -1.81 1.17
C LEU A 71 2.52 -2.68 1.78
N VAL A 72 2.83 -3.46 2.83
CA VAL A 72 1.83 -4.31 3.50
C VAL A 72 0.86 -3.46 4.32
N ARG A 73 1.33 -2.38 4.94
CA ARG A 73 0.48 -1.41 5.64
C ARG A 73 -0.53 -0.75 4.71
N HIS A 74 -0.13 -0.43 3.48
CA HIS A 74 -1.06 0.11 2.49
C HIS A 74 -2.13 -0.92 2.10
N LYS A 75 -1.81 -2.21 2.01
CA LYS A 75 -2.82 -3.26 1.78
C LYS A 75 -3.79 -3.42 2.95
N ILE A 76 -3.33 -3.21 4.17
CA ILE A 76 -4.21 -3.14 5.34
C ILE A 76 -5.10 -1.89 5.27
N LEU A 77 -4.55 -0.75 4.83
CA LEU A 77 -5.32 0.48 4.60
C LEU A 77 -6.44 0.26 3.56
N ASP A 78 -6.13 -0.37 2.43
CA ASP A 78 -7.10 -0.76 1.40
C ASP A 78 -8.20 -1.66 2.00
N ALA A 79 -7.80 -2.71 2.72
CA ALA A 79 -8.72 -3.65 3.37
C ALA A 79 -9.65 -2.98 4.39
N ILE A 80 -9.14 -2.06 5.21
CA ILE A 80 -9.96 -1.28 6.15
C ILE A 80 -10.99 -0.45 5.37
N GLY A 81 -10.59 0.19 4.28
CA GLY A 81 -11.47 0.95 3.41
C GLY A 81 -12.59 0.10 2.81
N ASP A 82 -12.24 -1.06 2.26
CA ASP A 82 -13.19 -2.01 1.67
C ASP A 82 -14.18 -2.57 2.70
N LEU A 83 -13.70 -2.93 3.89
CA LEU A 83 -14.56 -3.39 4.99
C LEU A 83 -15.53 -2.29 5.44
N TYR A 84 -15.11 -1.02 5.39
CA TYR A 84 -15.97 0.10 5.77
C TYR A 84 -17.16 0.27 4.81
N LEU A 85 -17.06 -0.19 3.55
CA LEU A 85 -18.16 -0.19 2.59
C LEU A 85 -19.32 -1.12 3.01
N MET A 86 -19.10 -2.05 3.94
CA MET A 86 -20.17 -2.89 4.51
C MET A 86 -21.16 -2.08 5.36
N GLY A 87 -20.84 -0.83 5.73
CA GLY A 87 -21.73 0.05 6.49
C GLY A 87 -21.91 -0.34 7.97
N HIS A 88 -21.17 -1.35 8.44
CA HIS A 88 -21.20 -1.86 9.80
C HIS A 88 -19.79 -2.00 10.36
N ILE A 89 -19.68 -1.95 11.68
CA ILE A 89 -18.41 -2.19 12.37
C ILE A 89 -18.17 -3.70 12.41
N LEU A 90 -17.01 -4.12 11.90
CA LEU A 90 -16.54 -5.49 12.04
C LEU A 90 -16.00 -5.70 13.47
N VAL A 91 -16.54 -6.69 14.18
CA VAL A 91 -15.98 -7.18 15.45
C VAL A 91 -15.47 -8.59 15.22
N GLY A 92 -14.16 -8.73 15.08
CA GLY A 92 -13.52 -10.00 14.77
C GLY A 92 -12.11 -9.81 14.22
N GLU A 93 -11.53 -10.89 13.71
CA GLU A 93 -10.22 -10.91 13.09
C GLU A 93 -10.37 -11.03 11.56
N PHE A 94 -9.69 -10.18 10.81
CA PHE A 94 -9.65 -10.23 9.35
C PHE A 94 -8.25 -10.62 8.88
N LYS A 95 -8.14 -11.73 8.14
CA LYS A 95 -6.87 -12.23 7.59
C LYS A 95 -6.90 -12.18 6.08
N VAL A 96 -5.90 -11.54 5.50
CA VAL A 96 -5.70 -11.51 4.04
C VAL A 96 -4.33 -12.08 3.74
N SER A 97 -4.31 -13.18 3.00
CA SER A 97 -3.11 -13.67 2.32
C SER A 97 -3.24 -13.32 0.85
N ASN A 98 -2.34 -12.48 0.33
CA ASN A 98 -2.32 -12.15 -1.09
C ASN A 98 -1.05 -12.71 -1.75
N GLN A 99 -1.22 -13.42 -2.87
CA GLN A 99 -0.10 -13.78 -3.75
C GLN A 99 0.10 -12.67 -4.80
N GLY A 100 0.48 -11.47 -4.35
CA GLY A 100 0.89 -10.38 -5.23
C GLY A 100 -0.23 -9.71 -6.05
N MET A 101 -0.01 -8.46 -6.44
CA MET A 101 -0.82 -7.77 -7.46
C MET A 101 -0.68 -8.54 -8.79
N SER A 102 -1.82 -8.90 -9.39
CA SER A 102 -1.92 -9.40 -10.77
C SER A 102 -1.69 -8.30 -11.78
#